data_AF-R5KVQ2-F1
#
_entry.id   AF-R5KVQ2-F1
#
_cell.length_a   1.000
_cell.length_b   1.000
_cell.length_c   1.000
_cell.angle_alpha   90.00
_cell.angle_beta   90.00
_cell.angle_gamma   90.00
#
_symmetry.space_group_name_H-M   'P 1'
#
loop_
_entity.id
_entity.type
_entity.pdbx_description
1 polymer ?
#
loop_
_entity_poly.entity_id
_entity_poly.type
_entity_poly.pdbx_seq_one_letter_code
_entity_poly.pdbx_strand_id
1 'polypeptide(L)'
;MNAADMVGVPEFMPEYKGEKRFLKDGQVIDLGGRQLEVVFTPGHTPGSTTFVDKENGYGFNGDSFGSGNLLVFTTLRTEVGTCNLMSAYMGKYGINKLYPGHYYGVNAETKKRMEDIGTLCSDVLTSKRKGEKADKPTLDLDLVVTDFGANVRFNNNAIK
;
A
#
# COMPACT_ATOMS: atom_id res chain seq x y z
N MET A 1 -12.43 -1.89 9.44
CA MET A 1 -11.16 -1.19 9.15
C MET A 1 -10.01 -1.88 9.84
N ASN A 2 -8.76 -1.67 9.41
CA ASN A 2 -7.61 -2.02 10.24
C ASN A 2 -7.53 -1.03 11.42
N ALA A 3 -7.26 -1.53 12.63
CA ALA A 3 -7.19 -0.70 13.83
C ALA A 3 -6.04 0.33 13.79
N ALA A 4 -4.98 0.08 13.00
CA ALA A 4 -3.88 1.02 12.86
C ALA A 4 -4.30 2.36 12.21
N ASP A 5 -5.38 2.39 11.42
CA ASP A 5 -5.94 3.64 10.87
C ASP A 5 -6.74 4.46 11.89
N MET A 6 -6.87 3.99 13.15
CA MET A 6 -7.50 4.78 14.21
C MET A 6 -6.80 6.12 14.44
N VAL A 7 -5.53 6.26 14.06
CA VAL A 7 -4.78 7.52 14.10
C VAL A 7 -5.42 8.64 13.27
N GLY A 8 -6.10 8.29 12.16
CA GLY A 8 -6.76 9.25 11.27
C GLY A 8 -8.25 9.48 11.62
N VAL A 9 -8.84 8.67 12.49
CA VAL A 9 -10.27 8.76 12.80
C VAL A 9 -10.69 10.12 13.37
N PRO A 10 -9.95 10.76 14.30
CA PRO A 10 -10.31 12.07 14.80
C PRO A 10 -10.38 13.15 13.72
N GLU A 11 -9.60 13.02 12.65
CA GLU A 11 -9.54 13.97 11.54
C GLU A 11 -10.58 13.65 10.46
N PHE A 12 -10.61 12.41 9.97
CA PHE A 12 -11.41 12.03 8.80
C PHE A 12 -12.84 11.60 9.14
N MET A 13 -13.10 11.17 10.36
CA MET A 13 -14.40 10.66 10.80
C MET A 13 -14.78 11.16 12.21
N PRO A 14 -14.66 12.46 12.52
CA PRO A 14 -14.85 12.99 13.88
C PRO A 14 -16.24 12.68 14.45
N GLU A 15 -17.26 12.69 13.58
CA GLU A 15 -18.66 12.53 13.97
C GLU A 15 -19.21 11.11 13.78
N TYR A 16 -18.36 10.12 13.45
CA TYR A 16 -18.84 8.75 13.25
C TYR A 16 -19.19 8.08 14.58
N LYS A 17 -20.51 7.93 14.84
CA LYS A 17 -21.07 7.35 16.07
C LYS A 17 -21.34 5.84 16.01
N GLY A 18 -21.12 5.20 14.86
CA GLY A 18 -21.35 3.76 14.69
C GLY A 18 -20.29 2.89 15.37
N GLU A 19 -20.59 1.59 15.51
CA GLU A 19 -19.61 0.60 15.95
C GLU A 19 -18.48 0.46 14.91
N LYS A 20 -17.23 0.65 15.34
CA LYS A 20 -16.06 0.42 14.50
C LYS A 20 -15.65 -1.04 14.61
N ARG A 21 -15.80 -1.79 13.52
CA ARG A 21 -15.37 -3.19 13.43
C ARG A 21 -13.96 -3.30 12.89
N PHE A 22 -13.11 -3.97 13.64
CA PHE A 22 -11.70 -4.14 13.30
C PHE A 22 -11.45 -5.46 12.57
N LEU A 23 -10.69 -5.36 11.50
CA LEU A 23 -10.18 -6.50 10.76
C LEU A 23 -9.01 -7.14 11.53
N LYS A 24 -8.76 -8.42 11.26
CA LYS A 24 -7.52 -9.10 11.66
C LYS A 24 -6.74 -9.49 10.42
N ASP A 25 -5.42 -9.43 10.50
CA ASP A 25 -4.57 -9.98 9.44
C ASP A 25 -4.83 -11.48 9.28
N GLY A 26 -4.91 -11.96 8.04
CA GLY A 26 -5.30 -13.33 7.69
C GLY A 26 -6.78 -13.67 7.89
N GLN A 27 -7.63 -12.70 8.29
CA GLN A 27 -9.08 -12.93 8.39
C GLN A 27 -9.66 -13.28 7.02
N VAL A 28 -10.51 -14.30 6.95
CA VAL A 28 -11.31 -14.60 5.75
C VAL A 28 -12.69 -13.96 5.90
N ILE A 29 -13.09 -13.23 4.88
CA ILE A 29 -14.44 -12.68 4.71
C ILE A 29 -15.15 -13.53 3.66
N ASP A 30 -16.25 -14.18 4.06
CA ASP A 30 -17.10 -14.96 3.17
C ASP A 30 -18.23 -14.08 2.63
N LEU A 31 -18.26 -13.92 1.30
CA LEU A 31 -19.27 -13.14 0.57
C LEU A 31 -20.31 -14.06 -0.10
N GLY A 32 -20.64 -15.19 0.52
CA GLY A 32 -21.62 -16.15 0.01
C GLY A 32 -21.01 -17.18 -0.93
N GLY A 33 -19.90 -17.79 -0.52
CA GLY A 33 -19.13 -18.76 -1.30
C GLY A 33 -17.91 -18.17 -2.00
N ARG A 34 -17.69 -16.86 -1.88
CA ARG A 34 -16.49 -16.17 -2.37
C ARG A 34 -15.68 -15.66 -1.18
N GLN A 35 -14.46 -16.18 -1.04
CA GLN A 35 -13.60 -15.91 0.10
C GLN A 35 -12.57 -14.81 -0.23
N LEU A 36 -12.54 -13.75 0.57
CA LEU A 36 -11.50 -12.73 0.53
C LEU A 36 -10.65 -12.81 1.80
N GLU A 37 -9.35 -13.04 1.64
CA GLU A 37 -8.39 -12.98 2.74
C GLU A 37 -7.89 -11.56 2.94
N VAL A 38 -7.95 -11.09 4.18
CA VAL A 38 -7.38 -9.82 4.61
C VAL A 38 -5.87 -9.98 4.76
N VAL A 39 -5.12 -9.10 4.13
CA VAL A 39 -3.67 -8.96 4.28
C VAL A 39 -3.35 -7.52 4.64
N PHE A 40 -2.77 -7.28 5.80
CA PHE A 40 -2.33 -5.94 6.19
C PHE A 40 -1.12 -5.52 5.35
N THR A 41 -1.21 -4.33 4.76
CA THR A 41 -0.23 -3.76 3.85
C THR A 41 0.08 -2.32 4.24
N PRO A 42 0.63 -2.09 5.46
CA PRO A 42 0.93 -0.75 5.94
C PRO A 42 1.96 -0.07 5.05
N GLY A 43 1.87 1.24 4.87
CA GLY A 43 2.72 1.92 3.89
C GLY A 43 2.17 3.28 3.57
N HIS A 44 1.19 3.29 2.66
CA HIS A 44 0.36 4.45 2.40
C HIS A 44 -0.21 5.03 3.69
N THR A 45 -1.00 4.24 4.43
CA THR A 45 -1.40 4.53 5.82
C THR A 45 -0.94 3.42 6.76
N PRO A 46 -0.92 3.64 8.09
CA PRO A 46 -0.63 2.57 9.04
C PRO A 46 -1.59 1.38 8.96
N GLY A 47 -2.85 1.61 8.59
CA GLY A 47 -3.88 0.57 8.47
C GLY A 47 -4.21 0.14 7.04
N SER A 48 -3.41 0.54 6.05
CA SER A 48 -3.57 0.09 4.66
C SER A 48 -3.68 -1.44 4.59
N THR A 49 -4.66 -1.92 3.82
CA THR A 49 -5.12 -3.31 3.83
C THR A 49 -5.47 -3.76 2.41
N THR A 50 -4.99 -4.94 2.06
CA THR A 50 -5.29 -5.64 0.81
C THR A 50 -6.24 -6.81 1.05
N PHE A 51 -7.21 -7.00 0.17
CA PHE A 51 -8.15 -8.13 0.19
C PHE A 51 -7.87 -9.05 -1.00
N VAL A 52 -7.54 -10.31 -0.75
CA VAL A 52 -7.13 -11.24 -1.80
C VAL A 52 -8.13 -12.36 -2.00
N ASP A 53 -8.52 -12.55 -3.26
CA ASP A 53 -9.27 -13.70 -3.74
C ASP A 53 -8.28 -14.73 -4.30
N LYS A 54 -7.88 -15.68 -3.45
CA LYS A 54 -6.88 -16.70 -3.84
C LYS A 54 -7.39 -17.62 -4.93
N GLU A 55 -8.68 -17.96 -4.90
CA GLU A 55 -9.30 -18.85 -5.88
C GLU A 55 -9.26 -18.24 -7.29
N ASN A 56 -9.51 -16.94 -7.41
CA ASN A 56 -9.50 -16.24 -8.69
C ASN A 56 -8.15 -15.60 -9.06
N GLY A 57 -7.14 -15.70 -8.19
CA GLY A 57 -5.78 -15.24 -8.48
C GLY A 57 -5.63 -13.72 -8.60
N TYR A 58 -6.45 -12.92 -7.88
CA TYR A 58 -6.31 -11.46 -7.81
C TYR A 58 -6.71 -10.88 -6.45
N GLY A 59 -6.47 -9.60 -6.24
CA GLY A 59 -6.90 -8.90 -5.02
C GLY A 59 -7.22 -7.43 -5.24
N PHE A 60 -7.51 -6.72 -4.15
CA PHE A 60 -7.84 -5.30 -4.11
C PHE A 60 -7.01 -4.64 -3.01
N ASN A 61 -6.09 -3.75 -3.35
CA ASN A 61 -5.10 -3.21 -2.41
C ASN A 61 -5.39 -1.77 -1.95
N GLY A 62 -6.47 -1.16 -2.45
CA GLY A 62 -6.72 0.26 -2.24
C GLY A 62 -5.50 1.08 -2.68
N ASP A 63 -5.03 1.97 -1.81
CA ASP A 63 -3.92 2.87 -2.11
C ASP A 63 -2.57 2.36 -1.62
N SER A 64 -2.49 1.12 -1.12
CA SER A 64 -1.26 0.54 -0.53
C SER A 64 -0.03 0.67 -1.44
N PHE A 65 -0.22 0.69 -2.76
CA PHE A 65 0.87 0.77 -3.76
C PHE A 65 0.70 1.91 -4.78
N GLY A 66 -0.31 2.78 -4.57
CA GLY A 66 -0.36 4.09 -5.22
C GLY A 66 -0.75 4.16 -6.69
N SER A 67 -1.13 3.09 -7.38
CA SER A 67 -1.59 3.17 -8.77
C SER A 67 -0.57 3.81 -9.75
N GLY A 68 0.73 3.77 -9.44
CA GLY A 68 1.79 4.48 -10.16
C GLY A 68 2.26 5.80 -9.53
N ASN A 69 1.55 6.32 -8.53
CA ASN A 69 1.96 7.42 -7.66
C ASN A 69 1.61 7.12 -6.19
N LEU A 70 2.54 6.46 -5.50
CA LEU A 70 2.43 6.10 -4.09
C LEU A 70 2.75 7.29 -3.18
N LEU A 71 1.87 7.54 -2.22
CA LEU A 71 2.08 8.47 -1.11
C LEU A 71 2.40 7.64 0.13
N VAL A 72 3.56 7.81 0.77
CA VAL A 72 3.93 7.05 1.98
C VAL A 72 3.80 7.96 3.20
N PHE A 73 2.75 7.77 4.01
CA PHE A 73 2.56 8.49 5.28
C PHE A 73 3.15 7.75 6.50
N THR A 74 3.70 6.55 6.30
CA THR A 74 4.40 5.79 7.33
C THR A 74 5.93 5.97 7.24
N THR A 75 6.69 4.91 6.98
CA THR A 75 8.12 4.96 6.68
C THR A 75 8.44 4.13 5.45
N LEU A 76 9.54 4.48 4.77
CA LEU A 76 10.03 3.72 3.62
C LEU A 76 10.41 2.29 4.03
N ARG A 77 10.85 2.06 5.27
CA ARG A 77 11.14 0.70 5.76
C ARG A 77 9.88 -0.14 5.86
N THR A 78 8.79 0.44 6.35
CA THR A 78 7.47 -0.20 6.39
C THR A 78 7.02 -0.55 4.98
N GLU A 79 7.12 0.38 4.04
CA GLU A 79 6.78 0.14 2.62
C GLU A 79 7.62 -1.00 2.01
N VAL A 80 8.95 -1.02 2.22
CA VAL A 80 9.82 -2.13 1.78
C VAL A 80 9.32 -3.46 2.34
N GLY A 81 8.99 -3.51 3.63
CA GLY A 81 8.46 -4.72 4.28
C GLY A 81 7.16 -5.19 3.63
N THR A 82 6.24 -4.26 3.36
CA THR A 82 4.96 -4.52 2.72
C THR A 82 5.12 -4.99 1.26
N CYS A 83 5.99 -4.36 0.48
CA CYS A 83 6.31 -4.82 -0.88
C CYS A 83 6.90 -6.24 -0.89
N ASN A 84 7.82 -6.54 0.03
CA ASN A 84 8.43 -7.88 0.16
C ASN A 84 7.39 -8.93 0.55
N LEU A 85 6.55 -8.62 1.54
CA LEU A 85 5.45 -9.48 1.98
C LEU A 85 4.51 -9.80 0.81
N MET A 86 4.02 -8.77 0.12
CA MET A 86 3.07 -8.96 -0.97
C MET A 86 3.68 -9.61 -2.20
N SER A 87 4.93 -9.30 -2.56
CA SER A 87 5.62 -10.00 -3.65
C SER A 87 5.73 -11.51 -3.37
N ALA A 88 6.16 -11.88 -2.16
CA ALA A 88 6.26 -13.28 -1.74
C ALA A 88 4.88 -13.95 -1.70
N TYR A 89 3.88 -13.27 -1.15
CA TYR A 89 2.51 -13.76 -1.06
C TYR A 89 1.89 -14.00 -2.45
N MET A 90 2.04 -13.04 -3.37
CA MET A 90 1.55 -13.17 -4.74
C MET A 90 2.21 -14.35 -5.46
N GLY A 91 3.52 -14.53 -5.31
CA GLY A 91 4.24 -15.68 -5.86
C GLY A 91 3.79 -17.01 -5.27
N LYS A 92 3.60 -17.08 -3.94
CA LYS A 92 3.20 -18.30 -3.23
C LYS A 92 1.80 -18.77 -3.65
N TYR A 93 0.86 -17.85 -3.82
CA TYR A 93 -0.56 -18.17 -4.06
C TYR A 93 -1.01 -17.95 -5.51
N GLY A 94 -0.08 -17.66 -6.44
CA GLY A 94 -0.43 -17.47 -7.85
C GLY A 94 -1.30 -16.25 -8.12
N ILE A 95 -1.15 -15.19 -7.32
CA ILE A 95 -1.91 -13.94 -7.48
C ILE A 95 -1.26 -13.12 -8.60
N ASN A 96 -1.97 -12.91 -9.70
CA ASN A 96 -1.43 -12.31 -10.90
C ASN A 96 -1.48 -10.77 -10.86
N LYS A 97 -2.49 -10.21 -10.21
CA LYS A 97 -2.67 -8.75 -10.11
C LYS A 97 -3.49 -8.34 -8.89
N LEU A 98 -3.26 -7.12 -8.42
CA LEU A 98 -4.10 -6.42 -7.45
C LEU A 98 -4.73 -5.21 -8.15
N TYR A 99 -6.00 -4.96 -7.89
CA TYR A 99 -6.70 -3.79 -8.39
C TYR A 99 -6.58 -2.67 -7.34
N PRO A 100 -5.97 -1.53 -7.73
CA PRO A 100 -5.79 -0.44 -6.79
C PRO A 100 -7.05 0.40 -6.65
N GLY A 101 -7.05 1.29 -5.64
CA GLY A 101 -8.15 2.21 -5.36
C GLY A 101 -8.42 3.20 -6.51
N HIS A 102 -7.37 3.52 -7.27
CA HIS A 102 -7.43 4.40 -8.43
C HIS A 102 -7.06 3.65 -9.72
N TYR A 103 -8.02 2.92 -10.29
CA TYR A 103 -7.81 2.13 -11.51
C TYR A 103 -8.23 2.88 -12.78
N TYR A 104 -7.32 2.98 -13.75
CA TYR A 104 -7.53 3.69 -15.02
C TYR A 104 -7.50 2.74 -16.23
N GLY A 105 -7.81 1.46 -16.01
CA GLY A 105 -7.93 0.45 -17.07
C GLY A 105 -6.64 -0.30 -17.41
N VAL A 106 -5.47 0.23 -17.06
CA VAL A 106 -4.16 -0.32 -17.48
C VAL A 106 -3.13 -0.44 -16.36
N ASN A 107 -3.46 -0.02 -15.13
CA ASN A 107 -2.52 0.09 -14.00
C ASN A 107 -2.83 -0.90 -12.88
N ALA A 108 -3.15 -2.15 -13.22
CA ALA A 108 -3.26 -3.19 -12.21
C ALA A 108 -1.87 -3.45 -11.61
N GLU A 109 -1.82 -3.60 -10.31
CA GLU A 109 -0.60 -3.80 -9.55
C GLU A 109 -0.11 -5.25 -9.73
N THR A 110 1.12 -5.44 -10.16
CA THR A 110 1.71 -6.76 -10.39
C THR A 110 2.77 -7.07 -9.35
N LYS A 111 3.19 -8.35 -9.25
CA LYS A 111 4.33 -8.74 -8.41
C LYS A 111 5.58 -7.92 -8.73
N LYS A 112 5.86 -7.72 -10.03
CA LYS A 112 6.98 -6.88 -10.48
C LYS A 112 6.85 -5.45 -9.97
N ARG A 113 5.64 -4.89 -9.94
CA ARG A 113 5.42 -3.54 -9.41
C ARG A 113 5.73 -3.44 -7.92
N MET A 114 5.40 -4.46 -7.13
CA MET A 114 5.81 -4.54 -5.71
C MET A 114 7.33 -4.55 -5.58
N GLU A 115 8.02 -5.37 -6.38
CA GLU A 115 9.48 -5.47 -6.37
C GLU A 115 10.14 -4.14 -6.76
N ASP A 116 9.60 -3.45 -7.76
CA ASP A 116 10.09 -2.15 -8.24
C ASP A 116 9.90 -1.04 -7.18
N ILE A 117 8.72 -0.96 -6.56
CA ILE A 117 8.43 0.01 -5.48
C ILE A 117 9.31 -0.27 -4.25
N GLY A 118 9.43 -1.53 -3.84
CA GLY A 118 10.29 -1.94 -2.73
C GLY A 118 11.76 -1.62 -2.98
N THR A 119 12.23 -1.80 -4.22
CA THR A 119 13.60 -1.42 -4.63
C THR A 119 13.80 0.08 -4.53
N LEU A 120 12.87 0.89 -5.04
CA LEU A 120 12.94 2.35 -4.94
C LEU A 120 13.05 2.83 -3.49
N CYS A 121 12.19 2.32 -2.61
CA CYS A 121 12.20 2.67 -1.19
C CYS A 121 13.52 2.26 -0.50
N SER A 122 14.01 1.05 -0.80
CA SER A 122 15.28 0.53 -0.27
C SER A 122 16.49 1.32 -0.76
N ASP A 123 16.50 1.73 -2.02
CA ASP A 123 17.57 2.53 -2.61
C ASP A 123 17.66 3.90 -1.94
N VAL A 124 16.53 4.53 -1.59
CA VAL A 124 16.52 5.78 -0.81
C VAL A 124 17.09 5.55 0.59
N LEU A 125 16.62 4.50 1.30
CA LEU A 125 17.11 4.17 2.65
C LEU A 125 18.62 3.86 2.68
N THR A 126 19.14 3.25 1.62
CA THR A 126 20.57 2.89 1.49
C THR A 126 21.40 3.97 0.80
N SER A 127 20.82 5.14 0.53
CA SER A 127 21.46 6.28 -0.14
C SER A 127 21.97 5.99 -1.56
N LYS A 128 21.53 4.89 -2.20
CA LYS A 128 21.77 4.60 -3.62
C LYS A 128 20.98 5.56 -4.52
N ARG A 129 19.83 6.03 -4.03
CA ARG A 129 19.02 7.09 -4.63
C ARG A 129 18.73 8.15 -3.59
N LYS A 130 18.40 9.35 -4.06
CA LYS A 130 17.93 10.44 -3.21
C LYS A 130 16.52 10.82 -3.64
N GLY A 131 15.67 11.16 -2.67
CA GLY A 131 14.42 11.84 -2.97
C GLY A 131 14.71 13.23 -3.52
N GLU A 132 14.06 13.59 -4.62
CA GLU A 132 14.09 14.92 -5.20
C GLU A 132 12.92 15.74 -4.66
N LYS A 133 13.05 17.07 -4.65
CA LYS A 133 11.95 17.94 -4.24
C LYS A 133 10.83 17.84 -5.28
N ALA A 134 9.61 17.56 -4.83
CA ALA A 134 8.45 17.47 -5.72
C ALA A 134 8.03 18.86 -6.21
N ASP A 135 7.80 19.01 -7.52
CA ASP A 135 7.30 20.26 -8.13
C ASP A 135 5.97 20.73 -7.53
N LYS A 136 5.12 19.76 -7.18
CA LYS A 136 3.84 19.96 -6.49
C LYS A 136 3.81 19.02 -5.29
N PRO A 137 4.08 19.52 -4.07
CA PRO A 137 3.89 18.74 -2.85
C PRO A 137 2.45 18.22 -2.78
N THR A 138 2.28 17.00 -2.26
CA THR A 138 0.96 16.43 -2.01
C THR A 138 0.83 16.24 -0.51
N LEU A 139 -0.07 16.99 0.12
CA LEU A 139 -0.12 17.13 1.58
C LEU A 139 1.26 17.61 2.10
N ASP A 140 1.84 16.90 3.06
CA ASP A 140 3.15 17.18 3.65
C ASP A 140 4.30 16.39 2.99
N LEU A 141 4.04 15.67 1.90
CA LEU A 141 5.03 14.87 1.17
C LEU A 141 5.72 15.73 0.11
N ASP A 142 6.90 16.23 0.46
CA ASP A 142 7.69 17.18 -0.31
C ASP A 142 8.82 16.53 -1.13
N LEU A 143 9.09 15.25 -0.92
CA LEU A 143 10.06 14.46 -1.67
C LEU A 143 9.39 13.44 -2.59
N VAL A 144 10.04 13.14 -3.70
CA VAL A 144 9.66 12.10 -4.64
C VAL A 144 10.89 11.35 -5.16
N VAL A 145 10.79 10.04 -5.31
CA VAL A 145 11.71 9.25 -6.11
C VAL A 145 10.93 8.58 -7.24
N THR A 146 11.44 8.69 -8.46
CA THR A 146 10.78 8.19 -9.67
C THR A 146 11.71 7.26 -10.45
N ASP A 147 11.28 6.03 -10.66
CA ASP A 147 11.90 5.07 -11.59
C ASP A 147 10.91 3.93 -11.88
N PHE A 148 11.21 3.05 -12.83
CA PHE A 148 10.39 1.87 -13.17
C PHE A 148 8.92 2.19 -13.52
N GLY A 149 8.65 3.43 -13.91
CA GLY A 149 7.29 3.93 -14.14
C GLY A 149 6.44 4.05 -12.86
N ALA A 150 7.08 4.20 -11.70
CA ALA A 150 6.46 4.45 -10.40
C ALA A 150 7.01 5.75 -9.79
N ASN A 151 6.15 6.49 -9.11
CA ASN A 151 6.52 7.61 -8.26
C ASN A 151 6.26 7.23 -6.81
N VAL A 152 7.26 7.37 -5.94
CA VAL A 152 7.09 7.20 -4.49
C VAL A 152 7.33 8.55 -3.84
N ARG A 153 6.29 9.11 -3.23
CA ARG A 153 6.28 10.40 -2.53
C ARG A 153 6.34 10.17 -1.04
N PHE A 154 7.17 10.96 -0.37
CA PHE A 154 7.44 10.85 1.06
C PHE A 154 7.95 12.18 1.61
N ASN A 155 8.18 12.26 2.92
CA ASN A 155 8.86 13.37 3.57
C ASN A 155 10.11 12.85 4.30
N ASN A 156 10.93 13.75 4.86
CA ASN A 156 12.14 13.34 5.60
C ASN A 156 11.85 12.42 6.81
N ASN A 157 10.66 12.48 7.41
CA ASN A 157 10.31 11.62 8.55
C ASN A 157 10.15 10.16 8.14
N ALA A 158 9.80 9.89 6.88
CA ALA A 158 9.65 8.55 6.34
C ALA A 158 10.99 7.84 6.08
N ILE A 159 12.13 8.54 6.07
CA ILE A 159 13.47 7.95 5.85
C ILE A 159 13.98 7.31 7.16
N LYS A 160 13.30 6.25 7.63
CA LYS A 160 13.61 5.50 8.87
C LYS A 160 13.32 4.01 8.66
#